data_AF-A0A2E4EI61-F1
#
_entry.id   AF-A0A2E4EI61-F1
#
_cell.length_a   1.000
_cell.length_b   1.000
_cell.length_c   1.000
_cell.angle_alpha   90.00
_cell.angle_beta   90.00
_cell.angle_gamma   90.00
#
_symmetry.space_group_name_H-M   'P 1'
#
loop_
_entity.id
_entity.type
_entity.pdbx_description
1 polymer ?
#
loop_
_entity_poly.entity_id
_entity_poly.type
_entity_poly.pdbx_seq_one_letter_code
_entity_poly.pdbx_strand_id
1 'polypeptide(L)'
;MNMNVNAYYRVTDGPVLDAIKHHLSQLETLVEAAKIFAEKYGASKFFISDIPGLHVSGLLFDGQVPNGWTKPRRSGLSRPKLGTKAHREIESLITLPSETDIIQEATGIPLLLTYEKQDISGSTMLGNPAGPCSLLYRAKHNLYGFIAPDISHYVKEYTGMGYTIKNGADKWSMKTPGVHQISKQEWDALVNDAKRQEGAELSEDTAN
;
A
#
# COMPACT_ATOMS: atom_id res chain seq x y z
N MET A 1 -16.20 -18.97 -4.15
CA MET A 1 -15.20 -17.90 -4.40
C MET A 1 -15.14 -17.11 -3.11
N ASN A 2 -14.11 -17.34 -2.28
CA ASN A 2 -14.03 -16.62 -1.00
C ASN A 2 -13.81 -15.15 -1.29
N MET A 3 -14.71 -14.31 -0.79
CA MET A 3 -14.42 -12.89 -0.68
C MET A 3 -13.18 -12.73 0.19
N ASN A 4 -12.23 -11.90 -0.23
CA ASN A 4 -11.08 -11.58 0.62
C ASN A 4 -11.61 -10.98 1.93
N VAL A 5 -11.41 -11.69 3.04
CA VAL A 5 -11.81 -11.23 4.36
C VAL A 5 -10.64 -10.49 4.96
N ASN A 6 -10.85 -9.20 5.19
CA ASN A 6 -9.82 -8.29 5.66
C ASN A 6 -10.14 -7.79 7.08
N ALA A 7 -9.10 -7.65 7.88
CA ALA A 7 -9.12 -6.98 9.17
C ALA A 7 -8.58 -5.55 9.03
N TYR A 8 -9.14 -4.63 9.83
CA TYR A 8 -8.72 -3.23 9.90
C TYR A 8 -7.97 -3.02 11.21
N TYR A 9 -6.86 -2.29 11.14
CA TYR A 9 -6.05 -1.98 12.31
C TYR A 9 -5.81 -0.49 12.39
N ARG A 10 -6.09 0.11 13.54
CA ARG A 10 -5.68 1.47 13.89
C ARG A 10 -4.31 1.42 14.53
N VAL A 11 -3.47 2.39 14.18
CA VAL A 11 -2.12 2.54 14.72
C VAL A 11 -2.04 3.86 15.47
N THR A 12 -1.71 3.81 16.76
CA THR A 12 -1.64 4.99 17.65
C THR A 12 -0.23 5.34 18.08
N ASP A 13 0.67 4.36 18.14
CA ASP A 13 2.06 4.51 18.58
C ASP A 13 2.91 3.29 18.14
N GLY A 14 4.19 3.28 18.55
CA GLY A 14 5.08 2.15 18.38
C GLY A 14 5.72 2.02 16.98
N PRO A 15 6.41 0.90 16.74
CA PRO A 15 7.27 0.73 15.56
C PRO A 15 6.49 0.75 14.25
N VAL A 16 5.22 0.35 14.25
CA VAL A 16 4.36 0.41 13.05
C VAL A 16 4.06 1.86 12.69
N LEU A 17 3.78 2.72 13.68
CA LEU A 17 3.57 4.14 13.42
C LEU A 17 4.82 4.79 12.81
N ASP A 18 5.99 4.47 13.37
CA ASP A 18 7.27 4.98 12.91
C ASP A 18 7.56 4.51 11.47
N ALA A 19 7.30 3.25 11.15
CA ALA A 19 7.44 2.71 9.80
C ALA A 19 6.48 3.39 8.80
N ILE A 20 5.22 3.63 9.18
CA ILE A 20 4.25 4.36 8.34
C ILE A 20 4.73 5.80 8.10
N LYS A 21 5.13 6.52 9.15
CA LYS A 21 5.62 7.90 9.04
C LYS A 21 6.88 7.99 8.19
N HIS A 22 7.81 7.04 8.36
CA HIS A 22 9.01 6.96 7.54
C HIS A 22 8.65 6.75 6.07
N HIS A 23 7.76 5.80 5.76
CA HIS A 23 7.29 5.55 4.41
C HIS A 23 6.65 6.80 3.78
N LEU A 24 5.79 7.51 4.51
CA LEU A 24 5.15 8.74 4.01
C LEU A 24 6.18 9.84 3.70
N SER A 25 7.19 10.01 4.54
CA SER A 25 8.28 10.96 4.28
C SER A 25 9.10 10.59 3.05
N GLN A 26 9.37 9.30 2.84
CA GLN A 26 10.05 8.83 1.62
C GLN A 26 9.16 8.97 0.39
N LEU A 27 7.84 8.75 0.52
CA LEU A 27 6.88 8.95 -0.55
C LEU A 27 6.82 10.42 -1.00
N GLU A 28 6.83 11.37 -0.07
CA GLU A 28 6.93 12.80 -0.38
C GLU A 28 8.21 13.12 -1.18
N THR A 29 9.34 12.54 -0.75
CA THR A 29 10.63 12.69 -1.46
C THR A 29 10.56 12.12 -2.89
N LEU A 30 9.96 10.93 -3.06
CA LEU A 30 9.77 10.32 -4.37
C LEU A 30 8.85 11.16 -5.26
N VAL A 31 7.74 11.67 -4.71
CA VAL A 31 6.77 12.50 -5.43
C VAL A 31 7.45 13.75 -5.97
N GLU A 32 8.26 14.43 -5.16
CA GLU A 32 8.99 15.61 -5.60
C GLU A 32 10.03 15.27 -6.68
N ALA A 33 10.78 14.18 -6.51
CA ALA A 33 11.74 13.73 -7.52
C ALA A 33 11.05 13.33 -8.85
N ALA A 34 9.90 12.66 -8.79
CA ALA A 34 9.10 12.28 -9.94
C ALA A 34 8.51 13.51 -10.66
N LYS A 35 8.11 14.53 -9.90
CA LYS A 35 7.65 15.81 -10.44
C LYS A 35 8.78 16.53 -11.20
N ILE A 36 9.94 16.69 -10.58
CA ILE A 36 11.12 17.30 -11.23
C ILE A 36 11.49 16.53 -12.50
N PHE A 37 11.46 15.20 -12.45
CA PHE A 37 11.69 14.34 -13.61
C PHE A 37 10.65 14.59 -14.71
N ALA A 38 9.36 14.67 -14.36
CA ALA A 38 8.29 14.92 -15.33
C ALA A 38 8.43 16.29 -16.02
N GLU A 39 8.68 17.34 -15.24
CA GLU A 39 8.89 18.71 -15.73
C GLU A 39 10.07 18.78 -16.70
N LYS A 40 11.19 18.13 -16.36
CA LYS A 40 12.38 18.06 -17.20
C LYS A 40 12.12 17.51 -18.60
N TYR A 41 11.16 16.59 -18.73
CA TYR A 41 10.81 15.98 -20.01
C TYR A 41 9.57 16.61 -20.67
N GLY A 42 8.99 17.65 -20.07
CA GLY A 42 7.81 18.34 -20.61
C GLY A 42 6.52 17.53 -20.48
N ALA A 43 6.43 16.64 -19.48
CA ALA A 43 5.21 15.93 -19.17
C ALA A 43 4.27 16.79 -18.31
N SER A 44 2.96 16.62 -18.51
CA SER A 44 1.92 17.31 -17.74
C SER A 44 1.60 16.60 -16.43
N LYS A 45 1.78 15.28 -16.39
CA LYS A 45 1.55 14.43 -15.21
C LYS A 45 2.55 13.29 -15.14
N PHE A 46 2.78 12.82 -13.93
CA PHE A 46 3.47 11.56 -13.64
C PHE A 46 2.55 10.64 -12.85
N PHE A 47 2.86 9.34 -12.91
CA PHE A 47 2.11 8.32 -12.20
C PHE A 47 3.08 7.47 -11.40
N ILE A 48 2.85 7.37 -10.10
CA ILE A 48 3.60 6.48 -9.22
C ILE A 48 2.94 5.11 -9.20
N SER A 49 3.73 4.05 -9.17
CA SER A 49 3.22 2.68 -8.96
C SER A 49 3.52 2.22 -7.54
N ASP A 50 2.63 1.37 -7.05
CA ASP A 50 2.79 0.52 -5.87
C ASP A 50 3.59 -0.77 -6.15
N ILE A 51 3.91 -1.04 -7.41
CA ILE A 51 4.66 -2.23 -7.83
C ILE A 51 6.13 -2.10 -7.39
N PRO A 52 6.68 -3.09 -6.65
CA PRO A 52 8.09 -3.10 -6.26
C PRO A 52 9.03 -2.92 -7.47
N GLY A 53 9.96 -1.96 -7.37
CA GLY A 53 10.95 -1.68 -8.41
C GLY A 53 10.43 -0.88 -9.62
N LEU A 54 9.15 -0.48 -9.65
CA LEU A 54 8.58 0.38 -10.69
C LEU A 54 7.91 1.60 -10.05
N HIS A 55 8.72 2.57 -9.62
CA HIS A 55 8.20 3.68 -8.81
C HIS A 55 7.50 4.76 -9.62
N VAL A 56 7.98 5.07 -10.82
CA VAL A 56 7.25 5.91 -11.77
C VAL A 56 6.76 5.04 -12.93
N SER A 57 5.46 4.78 -12.90
CA SER A 57 4.75 3.91 -13.85
C SER A 57 4.71 4.49 -15.27
N GLY A 58 4.87 5.80 -15.41
CA GLY A 58 4.97 6.50 -16.70
C GLY A 58 4.64 7.99 -16.57
N LEU A 59 4.82 8.70 -17.67
CA LEU A 59 4.49 10.11 -17.82
C LEU A 59 3.34 10.29 -18.81
N LEU A 60 2.54 11.34 -18.59
CA LEU A 60 1.52 11.81 -19.52
C LEU A 60 2.03 13.07 -20.23
N PHE A 61 1.91 13.10 -21.55
CA PHE A 61 2.25 14.26 -22.36
C PHE A 61 0.97 14.77 -23.03
N ASP A 62 0.69 16.07 -22.90
CA ASP A 62 -0.51 16.68 -23.51
C ASP A 62 -0.36 16.88 -25.03
N GLY A 63 0.84 16.69 -25.57
CA GLY A 63 1.18 16.89 -26.98
C GLY A 63 2.08 15.79 -27.54
N GLN A 64 3.02 16.19 -28.41
CA GLN A 64 3.94 15.24 -29.03
C GLN A 64 4.84 14.57 -28.00
N VAL A 65 4.75 13.24 -27.91
CA VAL A 65 5.63 12.43 -27.07
C VAL A 65 7.07 12.53 -27.59
N PRO A 66 8.06 12.89 -26.75
CA PRO A 66 9.43 13.07 -27.19
C PRO A 66 10.06 11.78 -27.77
N ASN A 67 11.04 11.95 -28.66
CA ASN A 67 11.86 10.84 -29.12
C ASN A 67 12.56 10.16 -27.94
N GLY A 68 12.61 8.82 -27.97
CA GLY A 68 13.14 8.03 -26.85
C GLY A 68 12.09 7.54 -25.86
N TRP A 69 10.81 7.87 -26.06
CA TRP A 69 9.70 7.38 -25.25
C TRP A 69 8.83 6.38 -26.02
N THR A 70 8.14 5.50 -25.30
CA THR A 70 7.14 4.60 -25.87
C THR A 70 5.89 5.38 -26.26
N LYS A 71 5.18 4.90 -27.30
CA LYS A 71 3.87 5.46 -27.66
C LYS A 71 2.88 5.22 -26.52
N PRO A 72 1.98 6.18 -26.23
CA PRO A 72 0.99 6.02 -25.18
C PRO A 72 0.09 4.83 -25.50
N ARG A 73 -0.20 4.00 -24.49
CA ARG A 73 -1.14 2.88 -24.58
C ARG A 73 -2.53 3.31 -24.09
N ARG A 74 -3.41 2.34 -23.80
CA ARG A 74 -4.79 2.60 -23.33
C ARG A 74 -4.88 3.54 -22.11
N SER A 75 -3.85 3.57 -21.26
CA SER A 75 -3.78 4.45 -20.09
C SER A 75 -3.28 5.88 -20.40
N GLY A 76 -2.90 6.18 -21.64
CA GLY A 76 -2.28 7.46 -22.02
C GLY A 76 -0.82 7.59 -21.59
N LEU A 77 -0.27 6.62 -20.86
CA LEU A 77 1.07 6.70 -20.28
C LEU A 77 2.16 6.31 -21.29
N SER A 78 3.21 7.11 -21.31
CA SER A 78 4.45 6.87 -22.03
C SER A 78 5.59 6.58 -21.04
N ARG A 79 6.48 5.66 -21.42
CA ARG A 79 7.65 5.25 -20.62
C ARG A 79 8.92 5.54 -21.39
N PRO A 80 10.04 5.86 -20.72
CA PRO A 80 11.31 5.97 -21.42
C PRO A 80 11.68 4.60 -22.01
N LYS A 81 12.20 4.57 -23.24
CA LYS A 81 12.72 3.33 -23.85
C LYS A 81 13.99 2.90 -23.13
N LEU A 82 14.20 1.58 -23.03
CA LEU A 82 15.43 1.00 -22.46
C LEU A 82 16.68 1.63 -23.10
N GLY A 83 17.70 1.88 -22.27
CA GLY A 83 19.00 2.42 -22.71
C GLY A 83 19.01 3.93 -22.98
N THR A 84 17.88 4.63 -22.89
CA THR A 84 17.85 6.10 -23.00
C THR A 84 18.37 6.79 -21.74
N LYS A 85 18.74 8.08 -21.85
CA LYS A 85 19.09 8.89 -20.68
C LYS A 85 17.93 8.95 -19.67
N ALA A 86 16.71 9.16 -20.16
CA ALA A 86 15.50 9.20 -19.33
C ALA A 86 15.26 7.89 -18.58
N HIS A 87 15.57 6.74 -19.20
CA HIS A 87 15.48 5.45 -18.54
C HIS A 87 16.46 5.32 -17.37
N ARG A 88 17.72 5.68 -17.57
CA ARG A 88 18.72 5.62 -16.48
C ARG A 88 18.38 6.58 -15.33
N GLU A 89 17.83 7.75 -15.65
CA GLU A 89 17.39 8.72 -14.65
C GLU A 89 16.19 8.19 -13.85
N ILE A 90 15.19 7.59 -14.49
CA ILE A 90 14.03 7.04 -13.78
C ILE A 90 14.42 5.84 -12.89
N GLU A 91 15.37 5.02 -13.33
CA GLU A 91 15.93 3.91 -12.54
C GLU A 91 16.76 4.39 -11.34
N SER A 92 17.27 5.61 -11.37
CA SER A 92 18.04 6.20 -10.27
C SER A 92 17.18 6.84 -9.18
N LEU A 93 15.86 6.93 -9.39
CA LEU A 93 14.93 7.40 -8.37
C LEU A 93 14.86 6.40 -7.21
N ILE A 94 14.57 6.90 -6.01
CA ILE A 94 14.49 6.06 -4.82
C ILE A 94 13.44 4.96 -4.97
N THR A 95 13.76 3.78 -4.45
CA THR A 95 12.86 2.62 -4.39
C THR A 95 12.25 2.53 -3.01
N LEU A 96 10.91 2.53 -2.96
CA LEU A 96 10.17 2.33 -1.71
C LEU A 96 9.80 0.85 -1.53
N PRO A 97 9.86 0.31 -0.31
CA PRO A 97 9.26 -0.99 -0.01
C PRO A 97 7.75 -0.93 -0.24
N SER A 98 7.14 -2.07 -0.57
CA SER A 98 5.68 -2.12 -0.70
C SER A 98 5.02 -1.91 0.66
N GLU A 99 3.78 -1.43 0.66
CA GLU A 99 2.97 -1.34 1.89
C GLU A 99 2.86 -2.70 2.59
N THR A 100 2.79 -3.78 1.81
CA THR A 100 2.80 -5.15 2.32
C THR A 100 4.10 -5.49 3.04
N ASP A 101 5.26 -5.16 2.46
CA ASP A 101 6.56 -5.42 3.09
C ASP A 101 6.70 -4.65 4.39
N ILE A 102 6.30 -3.37 4.40
CA ILE A 102 6.32 -2.50 5.59
C ILE A 102 5.48 -3.12 6.72
N ILE A 103 4.24 -3.50 6.42
CA ILE A 103 3.34 -4.08 7.40
C ILE A 103 3.84 -5.44 7.87
N GLN A 104 4.33 -6.28 6.95
CA GLN A 104 4.85 -7.60 7.28
C GLN A 104 6.08 -7.53 8.18
N GLU A 105 7.04 -6.67 7.85
CA GLU A 105 8.25 -6.46 8.66
C GLU A 105 7.90 -5.94 10.06
N ALA A 106 6.98 -4.97 10.15
CA ALA A 106 6.64 -4.34 11.42
C ALA A 106 5.73 -5.19 12.34
N THR A 107 4.95 -6.12 11.77
CA THR A 107 3.94 -6.89 12.54
C THR A 107 4.19 -8.39 12.58
N GLY A 108 5.05 -8.91 11.70
CA GLY A 108 5.24 -10.35 11.52
C GLY A 108 3.98 -11.08 11.04
N ILE A 109 3.03 -10.37 10.41
CA ILE A 109 1.79 -10.99 9.93
C ILE A 109 2.09 -12.09 8.88
N PRO A 110 1.57 -13.32 9.04
CA PRO A 110 1.74 -14.36 8.04
C PRO A 110 0.85 -14.06 6.85
N LEU A 111 1.44 -13.95 5.67
CA LEU A 111 0.70 -13.73 4.40
C LEU A 111 0.59 -15.00 3.54
N LEU A 112 1.12 -16.10 4.06
CA LEU A 112 1.05 -17.43 3.51
C LEU A 112 0.46 -18.36 4.57
N LEU A 113 -0.37 -19.31 4.15
CA LEU A 113 -0.84 -20.40 5.00
C LEU A 113 -0.40 -21.72 4.37
N THR A 114 0.41 -22.48 5.10
CA THR A 114 0.83 -23.83 4.71
C THR A 114 -0.03 -24.84 5.45
N TYR A 115 -0.61 -25.79 4.73
CA TYR A 115 -1.60 -26.71 5.26
C TYR A 115 -1.41 -28.15 4.78
N GLU A 116 -1.90 -29.10 5.56
CA GLU A 116 -1.97 -30.52 5.18
C GLU A 116 -3.29 -31.17 5.63
N LYS A 117 -3.71 -32.21 4.92
CA LYS A 117 -4.81 -33.11 5.28
C LYS A 117 -4.60 -34.46 4.59
N GLN A 118 -4.37 -35.51 5.37
CA GLN A 118 -4.07 -36.86 4.84
C GLN A 118 -2.90 -36.77 3.85
N ASP A 119 -3.11 -37.17 2.59
CA ASP A 119 -2.10 -37.16 1.52
C ASP A 119 -2.06 -35.85 0.73
N ILE A 120 -2.80 -34.81 1.15
CA ILE A 120 -2.85 -33.50 0.50
C ILE A 120 -2.04 -32.50 1.33
N SER A 121 -1.06 -31.85 0.72
CA SER A 121 -0.37 -30.69 1.28
C SER A 121 -0.38 -29.53 0.28
N GLY A 122 -0.29 -28.31 0.79
CA GLY A 122 -0.28 -27.13 -0.06
C GLY A 122 0.03 -25.86 0.70
N SER A 123 0.14 -24.77 -0.05
CA SER A 123 0.22 -23.42 0.48
C SER A 123 -0.70 -22.50 -0.30
N THR A 124 -1.23 -21.49 0.39
CA THR A 124 -2.04 -20.44 -0.23
C THR A 124 -1.59 -19.08 0.27
N MET A 125 -1.61 -18.09 -0.62
CA MET A 125 -1.49 -16.70 -0.21
C MET A 125 -2.78 -16.23 0.45
N LEU A 126 -2.65 -15.36 1.46
CA LEU A 126 -3.77 -14.75 2.15
C LEU A 126 -4.02 -13.34 1.59
N GLY A 127 -5.28 -13.02 1.28
CA GLY A 127 -5.66 -11.74 0.69
C GLY A 127 -5.36 -11.61 -0.80
N ASN A 128 -5.13 -10.37 -1.27
CA ASN A 128 -4.86 -10.05 -2.67
C ASN A 128 -3.41 -10.42 -3.05
N PRO A 129 -3.17 -11.28 -4.07
CA PRO A 129 -1.81 -11.64 -4.49
C PRO A 129 -0.93 -10.48 -4.94
N ALA A 130 -1.52 -9.36 -5.40
CA ALA A 130 -0.76 -8.19 -5.83
C ALA A 130 -0.30 -7.27 -4.69
N GLY A 131 -0.91 -7.40 -3.51
CA GLY A 131 -0.74 -6.47 -2.39
C GLY A 131 -1.74 -6.83 -1.28
N PRO A 132 -1.45 -7.84 -0.46
CA PRO A 132 -2.40 -8.37 0.51
C PRO A 132 -2.67 -7.39 1.67
N CYS A 133 -1.76 -6.45 1.90
CA CYS A 133 -1.93 -5.39 2.90
C CYS A 133 -1.87 -4.01 2.25
N SER A 134 -2.56 -3.04 2.86
CA SER A 134 -2.56 -1.65 2.42
C SER A 134 -2.56 -0.67 3.59
N LEU A 135 -1.83 0.42 3.49
CA LEU A 135 -1.81 1.48 4.49
C LEU A 135 -3.07 2.35 4.39
N LEU A 136 -3.51 2.84 5.53
CA LEU A 136 -4.61 3.78 5.65
C LEU A 136 -4.13 5.00 6.44
N TYR A 137 -4.23 6.20 5.90
CA TYR A 137 -3.74 7.38 6.61
C TYR A 137 -4.46 8.68 6.23
N ARG A 138 -4.55 9.58 7.22
CA ARG A 138 -4.76 11.02 7.06
C ARG A 138 -3.79 11.74 7.99
N ALA A 139 -2.58 11.97 7.50
CA ALA A 139 -1.46 12.47 8.31
C ALA A 139 -1.77 13.78 9.04
N LYS A 140 -2.53 14.70 8.42
CA LYS A 140 -2.96 15.98 9.04
C LYS A 140 -3.77 15.80 10.32
N HIS A 141 -4.48 14.67 10.47
CA HIS A 141 -5.29 14.37 11.66
C HIS A 141 -4.66 13.30 12.56
N ASN A 142 -3.40 12.96 12.35
CA ASN A 142 -2.72 11.86 13.05
C ASN A 142 -3.50 10.53 13.00
N LEU A 143 -4.23 10.29 11.90
CA LEU A 143 -5.00 9.08 11.71
C LEU A 143 -4.18 8.11 10.86
N TYR A 144 -3.77 7.00 11.45
CA TYR A 144 -2.96 5.96 10.81
C TYR A 144 -3.56 4.59 11.07
N GLY A 145 -3.41 3.71 10.10
CA GLY A 145 -3.95 2.36 10.14
C GLY A 145 -3.47 1.55 8.94
N PHE A 146 -3.93 0.32 8.87
CA PHE A 146 -3.73 -0.54 7.71
C PHE A 146 -4.84 -1.60 7.62
N ILE A 147 -4.98 -2.14 6.42
CA ILE A 147 -5.81 -3.30 6.11
C ILE A 147 -4.86 -4.48 5.87
N ALA A 148 -5.22 -5.64 6.40
CA ALA A 148 -4.52 -6.88 6.13
C ALA A 148 -5.51 -8.06 6.08
N PRO A 149 -5.10 -9.23 5.58
CA PRO A 149 -5.95 -10.42 5.60
C PRO A 149 -6.33 -10.81 7.04
N ASP A 150 -7.57 -11.23 7.27
CA ASP A 150 -8.02 -11.73 8.57
C ASP A 150 -7.48 -13.16 8.79
N ILE A 151 -6.30 -13.25 9.39
CA ILE A 151 -5.59 -14.51 9.61
C ILE A 151 -6.45 -15.51 10.40
N SER A 152 -7.15 -15.03 11.43
CA SER A 152 -8.01 -15.88 12.26
C SER A 152 -9.18 -16.45 11.46
N HIS A 153 -9.76 -15.66 10.55
CA HIS A 153 -10.78 -16.15 9.62
C HIS A 153 -10.23 -17.25 8.71
N TYR A 154 -9.10 -17.00 8.04
CA TYR A 154 -8.50 -17.98 7.12
C TYR A 154 -8.09 -19.28 7.83
N VAL A 155 -7.48 -19.18 9.02
CA VAL A 155 -7.13 -20.35 9.84
C VAL A 155 -8.39 -21.13 10.20
N LYS A 156 -9.46 -20.46 10.65
CA LYS A 156 -10.73 -21.10 11.00
C LYS A 156 -11.36 -21.80 9.80
N GLU A 157 -11.29 -21.19 8.62
CA GLU A 157 -11.81 -21.78 7.39
C GLU A 157 -11.08 -23.09 7.04
N TYR A 158 -9.74 -23.06 6.99
CA TYR A 158 -8.93 -24.23 6.65
C TYR A 158 -9.05 -25.34 7.69
N THR A 159 -9.02 -25.00 8.97
CA THR A 159 -9.23 -25.98 10.05
C THR A 159 -10.64 -26.56 10.05
N GLY A 160 -11.66 -25.75 9.72
CA GLY A 160 -13.04 -26.22 9.52
C GLY A 160 -13.19 -27.18 8.34
N MET A 161 -12.34 -27.06 7.31
CA MET A 161 -12.23 -28.02 6.21
C MET A 161 -11.43 -29.29 6.57
N GLY A 162 -10.90 -29.38 7.80
CA GLY A 162 -10.13 -30.50 8.31
C GLY A 162 -8.63 -30.45 7.95
N TYR A 163 -8.11 -29.30 7.52
CA TYR A 163 -6.68 -29.10 7.32
C TYR A 163 -5.96 -28.74 8.63
N THR A 164 -4.73 -29.20 8.77
CA THR A 164 -3.80 -28.78 9.82
C THR A 164 -2.87 -27.70 9.29
N ILE A 165 -2.73 -26.60 10.03
CA ILE A 165 -1.83 -25.49 9.68
C ILE A 165 -0.40 -25.81 10.14
N LYS A 166 0.60 -25.55 9.28
CA LYS A 166 1.99 -26.00 9.48
C LYS A 166 3.02 -24.92 9.71
N ASN A 167 2.76 -23.71 9.23
CA ASN A 167 3.69 -22.60 9.36
C ASN A 167 3.45 -21.73 10.61
N GLY A 168 2.58 -22.17 11.52
CA GLY A 168 2.29 -21.45 12.78
C GLY A 168 1.34 -20.27 12.63
N ALA A 169 0.72 -20.05 11.46
CA ALA A 169 -0.27 -18.99 11.26
C ALA A 169 -1.49 -19.15 12.20
N ASP A 170 -1.79 -20.38 12.64
CA ASP A 170 -2.81 -20.71 13.64
C ASP A 170 -2.50 -20.21 15.05
N LYS A 171 -1.22 -19.91 15.34
CA LYS A 171 -0.74 -19.40 16.62
C LYS A 171 -0.46 -17.89 16.57
N TRP A 172 -0.52 -17.30 15.40
CA TRP A 172 -0.27 -15.88 15.22
C TRP A 172 -1.43 -15.05 15.77
N SER A 173 -1.08 -13.91 16.37
CA SER A 173 -2.02 -12.89 16.82
C SER A 173 -1.34 -11.53 16.76
N MET A 174 -2.11 -10.48 16.44
CA MET A 174 -1.59 -9.12 16.43
C MET A 174 -1.28 -8.67 17.87
N LYS A 175 0.01 -8.57 18.19
CA LYS A 175 0.52 -8.14 19.51
C LYS A 175 1.45 -6.93 19.44
N THR A 176 1.59 -6.35 18.25
CA THR A 176 2.47 -5.21 18.05
C THR A 176 1.97 -4.00 18.84
N PRO A 177 2.81 -3.34 19.65
CA PRO A 177 2.42 -2.16 20.42
C PRO A 177 1.80 -1.07 19.54
N GLY A 178 0.78 -0.39 20.08
CA GLY A 178 0.07 0.69 19.39
C GLY A 178 -0.83 0.25 18.24
N VAL A 179 -0.97 -1.06 17.99
CA VAL A 179 -1.83 -1.60 16.94
C VAL A 179 -3.10 -2.18 17.55
N HIS A 180 -4.24 -1.65 17.15
CA HIS A 180 -5.56 -2.06 17.64
C HIS A 180 -6.44 -2.49 16.48
N GLN A 181 -6.93 -3.72 16.51
CA GLN A 181 -7.94 -4.16 15.56
C GLN A 181 -9.23 -3.37 15.80
N ILE A 182 -9.80 -2.84 14.72
CA ILE A 182 -11.07 -2.12 14.71
C ILE A 182 -11.94 -2.65 13.58
N SER A 183 -13.22 -2.33 13.63
CA SER A 183 -14.13 -2.56 12.51
C SER A 183 -13.90 -1.57 11.38
N LYS A 184 -14.30 -1.95 10.17
CA LYS A 184 -14.35 -1.04 9.03
C LYS A 184 -15.23 0.19 9.33
N GLN A 185 -16.35 -0.01 10.01
CA GLN A 185 -17.29 1.06 10.37
C GLN A 185 -16.64 2.07 11.32
N GLU A 186 -15.86 1.62 12.29
CA GLU A 186 -15.09 2.51 13.18
C GLU A 186 -14.04 3.30 12.40
N TRP A 187 -13.32 2.67 11.46
CA TRP A 187 -12.38 3.38 10.60
C TRP A 187 -13.08 4.46 9.76
N ASP A 188 -14.18 4.09 9.12
CA ASP A 188 -14.98 5.00 8.29
C ASP A 188 -15.51 6.18 9.12
N ALA A 189 -15.92 5.95 10.38
CA ALA A 189 -16.33 7.00 11.30
C ALA A 189 -15.19 7.99 11.60
N LEU A 190 -13.99 7.48 11.95
CA LEU A 190 -12.81 8.31 12.21
C LEU A 190 -12.43 9.18 11.00
N VAL A 191 -12.49 8.61 9.78
CA VAL A 191 -12.23 9.33 8.54
C VAL A 191 -13.27 10.43 8.31
N ASN A 192 -14.54 10.15 8.57
CA ASN A 192 -15.61 11.12 8.39
C ASN A 192 -15.51 12.28 9.40
N ASP A 193 -15.17 12.00 10.64
CA ASP A 193 -14.96 13.03 11.65
C ASP A 193 -13.77 13.94 11.29
N ALA A 194 -12.66 13.36 10.82
CA ALA A 194 -11.51 14.12 10.32
C ALA A 194 -11.89 15.04 9.15
N LYS A 195 -12.68 14.56 8.18
CA LYS A 195 -13.15 15.39 7.05
C LYS A 195 -14.04 16.54 7.50
N ARG A 196 -14.88 16.35 8.53
CA ARG A 196 -15.73 17.41 9.06
C ARG A 196 -14.90 18.53 9.71
N GLN A 197 -13.81 18.17 10.39
CA GLN A 197 -12.87 19.14 10.97
C GLN A 197 -12.20 19.99 9.89
N GLU A 198 -11.71 19.38 8.80
CA GLU A 198 -11.12 20.14 7.67
C GLU A 198 -12.13 21.11 7.04
N GLY A 199 -13.38 20.69 6.90
CA GLY A 199 -14.44 21.53 6.34
C GLY A 199 -14.80 22.74 7.21
N ALA A 200 -14.71 22.60 8.53
CA ALA A 200 -14.95 23.69 9.47
C ALA A 200 -13.81 24.72 9.43
N GLU A 201 -12.55 24.27 9.46
CA GLU A 201 -11.36 25.14 9.39
C GLU A 201 -11.34 25.99 8.11
N LEU A 202 -11.66 25.39 6.95
CA LEU A 202 -11.74 26.12 5.67
C LEU A 202 -12.86 27.18 5.63
N SER A 203 -13.93 26.98 6.39
CA SER A 203 -15.05 27.94 6.47
C SER A 203 -14.76 29.13 7.38
N GLU A 204 -13.87 28.97 8.36
CA GLU A 204 -13.40 30.05 9.23
C GLU A 204 -12.34 30.91 8.52
N ASP A 205 -11.44 30.29 7.75
CA ASP A 205 -10.41 31.01 6.98
C ASP A 205 -10.96 31.80 5.78
N THR A 206 -12.16 31.48 5.29
CA THR A 206 -12.83 32.25 4.23
C THR A 206 -13.80 33.31 4.74
N ALA A 207 -14.01 33.37 6.07
CA ALA A 207 -14.86 34.36 6.74
C ALA A 207 -14.07 35.53 7.36
N ASN A 208 -12.73 35.48 7.33
CA ASN A 208 -11.81 36.55 7.71
C ASN A 208 -11.19 37.23 6.48
#